data_AF-A0A7X1KQ03-F1
#
_entry.id   AF-A0A7X1KQ03-F1
#
_cell.length_a   1.000
_cell.length_b   1.000
_cell.length_c   1.000
_cell.angle_alpha   90.00
_cell.angle_beta   90.00
_cell.angle_gamma   90.00
#
_symmetry.space_group_name_H-M   'P 1'
#
loop_
_entity.id
_entity.type
_entity.pdbx_description
1 polymer ?
#
loop_
_entity_poly.entity_id
_entity_poly.type
_entity_poly.pdbx_seq_one_letter_code
_entity_poly.pdbx_strand_id
1 'polypeptide(L)' 'MSDSVWAILGIVGWFAIPTLFAWMILEGLRKGVVRARNGSYSKVEEPIYFWLCICMYAALIAWYVYLSVRMALDI' A
#
# COMPACT_ATOMS: atom_id res chain seq x y z
N MET A 1 31.78 -4.71 -2.85
CA MET A 1 31.05 -3.95 -1.81
C MET A 1 29.79 -3.24 -2.33
N SER A 2 29.56 -3.20 -3.66
CA SER A 2 28.35 -2.63 -4.28
C SER A 2 27.11 -3.52 -4.12
N ASP A 3 27.26 -4.82 -4.31
CA ASP A 3 26.11 -5.71 -4.56
C ASP A 3 25.25 -5.94 -3.31
N SER A 4 25.91 -6.00 -2.14
CA SER A 4 25.23 -6.12 -0.84
C SER A 4 24.41 -4.87 -0.50
N VAL A 5 24.87 -3.67 -0.92
CA VAL A 5 24.14 -2.41 -0.67
C VAL A 5 22.88 -2.35 -1.52
N TRP A 6 22.96 -2.72 -2.80
CA TRP A 6 21.79 -2.80 -3.69
C TRP A 6 20.77 -3.83 -3.21
N ALA A 7 21.22 -4.98 -2.70
CA ALA A 7 20.33 -5.99 -2.13
C ALA A 7 19.58 -5.48 -0.89
N ILE A 8 20.26 -4.77 0.01
CA ILE A 8 19.63 -4.18 1.21
C ILE A 8 18.60 -3.12 0.82
N LEU A 9 18.94 -2.22 -0.11
CA LEU A 9 18.00 -1.21 -0.61
C LEU A 9 16.79 -1.85 -1.28
N GLY A 10 16.99 -2.93 -2.03
CA GLY A 10 15.93 -3.74 -2.62
C GLY A 10 14.98 -4.29 -1.55
N ILE A 11 15.51 -4.93 -0.51
CA ILE A 11 14.72 -5.48 0.60
C ILE A 11 13.95 -4.37 1.34
N VAL A 12 14.61 -3.26 1.68
CA VAL A 12 13.97 -2.15 2.41
C VAL A 12 12.85 -1.53 1.59
N GLY A 13 13.10 -1.26 0.30
CA GLY A 13 12.06 -0.81 -0.62
C GLY A 13 10.92 -1.82 -0.72
N TRP A 14 11.25 -3.11 -0.68
CA TRP A 14 10.27 -4.18 -0.80
C TRP A 14 9.29 -4.23 0.37
N PHE A 15 9.74 -3.93 1.59
CA PHE A 15 8.85 -3.86 2.76
C PHE A 15 8.18 -2.49 2.91
N ALA A 16 8.84 -1.41 2.49
CA ALA A 16 8.32 -0.05 2.64
C ALA A 16 7.00 0.14 1.88
N ILE A 17 6.88 -0.40 0.67
CA ILE A 17 5.71 -0.23 -0.20
C ILE A 17 4.40 -0.74 0.44
N PRO A 18 4.27 -2.01 0.85
CA PRO A 18 3.05 -2.51 1.49
C PRO A 18 2.79 -1.84 2.85
N THR A 19 3.84 -1.51 3.61
CA THR A 19 3.71 -0.78 4.88
C THR A 19 3.15 0.62 4.68
N LEU A 20 3.56 1.35 3.64
CA LEU A 20 3.01 2.66 3.30
C LEU A 20 1.52 2.58 2.98
N PHE A 21 1.09 1.59 2.19
CA PHE A 21 -0.34 1.41 1.90
C PHE A 21 -1.14 1.05 3.16
N ALA A 22 -0.61 0.16 3.99
CA ALA A 22 -1.25 -0.19 5.27
C ALA A 22 -1.37 1.04 6.19
N TRP A 23 -0.34 1.89 6.21
CA TRP A 23 -0.36 3.15 6.93
C TRP A 23 -1.45 4.10 6.41
N MET A 24 -1.57 4.27 5.09
CA MET A 24 -2.62 5.11 4.49
C MET A 24 -4.03 4.61 4.83
N ILE A 25 -4.24 3.29 4.87
CA ILE A 25 -5.51 2.70 5.31
C ILE A 25 -5.78 3.04 6.78
N LEU A 26 -4.81 2.79 7.67
CA LEU A 26 -4.97 3.06 9.11
C LEU A 26 -5.21 4.53 9.40
N GLU A 27 -4.46 5.42 8.74
CA GLU A 27 -4.64 6.85 8.87
C GLU A 27 -6.00 7.30 8.34
N GLY A 28 -6.43 6.75 7.19
CA GLY A 28 -7.74 7.01 6.61
C GLY A 28 -8.89 6.58 7.51
N LEU A 29 -8.79 5.41 8.12
CA LEU A 29 -9.77 4.89 9.07
C LEU A 29 -9.80 5.73 10.37
N ARG A 30 -8.64 6.17 10.86
CA ARG A 30 -8.54 6.97 12.10
C ARG A 30 -9.07 8.39 11.91
N LYS A 31 -8.78 9.03 10.78
CA LYS A 31 -9.19 10.41 10.49
C LYS A 31 -10.57 10.51 9.85
N GLY A 32 -11.11 9.38 9.36
CA GLY A 32 -12.34 9.36 8.57
C GLY A 32 -12.18 10.01 7.19
N VAL A 33 -10.95 10.26 6.74
CA VAL A 33 -10.65 10.92 5.46
C VAL A 33 -9.47 10.21 4.80
N VAL A 34 -9.64 9.80 3.55
CA VAL A 34 -8.59 9.17 2.75
C VAL A 34 -8.09 10.16 1.71
N ARG A 35 -6.77 10.33 1.65
CA ARG A 35 -6.10 11.22 0.69
C ARG A 35 -5.74 10.47 -0.57
N ALA A 36 -6.30 10.87 -1.70
CA ALA A 36 -5.97 10.37 -3.02
C ALA A 36 -5.37 11.48 -3.90
N ARG A 37 -4.88 11.09 -5.08
CA ARG A 37 -4.25 12.03 -6.02
C ARG A 37 -5.16 13.21 -6.41
N ASN A 38 -6.48 12.98 -6.49
CA ASN A 38 -7.45 13.97 -6.94
C ASN A 38 -8.15 14.75 -5.81
N GLY A 39 -7.78 14.52 -4.55
CA GLY A 39 -8.43 15.17 -3.41
C GLY A 39 -8.47 14.30 -2.17
N SER A 40 -9.11 14.82 -1.12
CA SER A 40 -9.36 14.09 0.12
C SER A 40 -10.82 13.66 0.15
N TYR A 41 -11.07 12.36 0.23
CA TYR A 41 -12.42 11.79 0.29
C TYR A 41 -12.80 11.55 1.76
N SER A 42 -13.88 12.18 2.21
CA SER A 42 -14.42 12.01 3.56
C SER A 42 -15.36 10.81 3.62
N LYS A 43 -15.32 10.06 4.73
CA LYS A 43 -16.26 8.97 5.02
C LYS A 43 -17.70 9.46 5.17
N VAL A 44 -17.90 10.73 5.53
CA VAL A 44 -19.22 11.32 5.79
C VAL A 44 -19.84 11.90 4.53
N GLU A 45 -19.07 12.66 3.75
CA GLU A 45 -19.56 13.34 2.55
C GLU A 45 -19.53 12.43 1.32
N GLU A 46 -18.50 11.60 1.20
CA GLU A 46 -18.21 10.79 0.02
C GLU A 46 -17.90 9.33 0.40
N PRO A 47 -18.84 8.62 1.08
CA PRO A 47 -18.59 7.31 1.68
C PRO A 47 -18.15 6.27 0.66
N ILE A 48 -18.72 6.28 -0.54
CA ILE A 48 -18.41 5.31 -1.60
C ILE A 48 -16.95 5.48 -2.05
N TYR A 49 -16.52 6.72 -2.33
CA TYR A 49 -15.15 7.01 -2.77
C TYR A 49 -14.13 6.74 -1.67
N PHE A 50 -14.48 7.04 -0.41
CA PHE A 50 -13.67 6.69 0.75
C PHE A 50 -13.40 5.17 0.81
N TRP A 51 -14.45 4.35 0.78
CA TRP A 51 -14.31 2.89 0.86
C TRP A 51 -13.65 2.29 -0.38
N LEU A 52 -13.93 2.82 -1.57
CA LEU A 52 -13.23 2.41 -2.80
C LEU A 52 -11.72 2.64 -2.70
N CYS A 53 -11.29 3.78 -2.16
CA CYS A 53 -9.86 4.05 -1.97
C CYS A 53 -9.22 3.09 -0.96
N ILE A 54 -9.92 2.76 0.14
CA ILE A 54 -9.46 1.76 1.11
C ILE A 54 -9.34 0.37 0.44
N CYS A 55 -10.34 -0.05 -0.32
CA CYS A 55 -10.32 -1.32 -1.06
C CYS A 55 -9.18 -1.35 -2.08
N MET A 56 -8.91 -0.24 -2.78
CA MET A 56 -7.81 -0.13 -3.72
C MET A 56 -6.45 -0.32 -3.02
N TYR A 57 -6.21 0.33 -1.87
CA TYR A 57 -4.98 0.12 -1.10
C TYR A 57 -4.84 -1.32 -0.60
N ALA A 58 -5.94 -1.93 -0.13
CA ALA A 58 -5.93 -3.33 0.29
C ALA A 58 -5.62 -4.28 -0.88
N ALA A 59 -6.20 -4.04 -2.06
CA ALA A 59 -5.93 -4.82 -3.26
C ALA A 59 -4.46 -4.68 -3.72
N LEU A 60 -3.88 -3.48 -3.62
CA LEU A 60 -2.46 -3.27 -3.92
C LEU A 60 -1.55 -4.05 -2.97
N ILE A 61 -1.86 -4.09 -1.68
CA ILE A 61 -1.14 -4.92 -0.71
C ILE A 61 -1.26 -6.40 -1.08
N ALA A 62 -2.47 -6.88 -1.35
CA ALA A 62 -2.70 -8.28 -1.71
C ALA A 62 -1.97 -8.67 -3.00
N TRP A 63 -2.03 -7.82 -4.03
CA TRP A 63 -1.30 -7.97 -5.29
C TRP A 63 0.22 -8.03 -5.05
N TYR A 64 0.72 -7.15 -4.20
CA TYR A 64 2.14 -7.10 -3.85
C TYR A 64 2.61 -8.37 -3.14
N VAL A 65 1.82 -8.86 -2.17
CA VAL A 65 2.09 -10.13 -1.48
C VAL A 65 2.04 -11.29 -2.48
N TYR A 66 1.05 -11.31 -3.38
CA TYR A 66 0.95 -12.33 -4.42
C TYR A 66 2.21 -12.36 -5.31
N LEU A 67 2.67 -11.21 -5.81
CA LEU A 67 3.91 -11.13 -6.60
C LEU A 67 5.13 -11.59 -5.79
N SER A 68 5.22 -11.19 -4.51
CA SER A 68 6.32 -11.60 -3.63
C SER A 68 6.38 -13.11 -3.46
N VAL A 69 5.23 -13.75 -3.22
CA VAL A 69 5.12 -15.20 -3.12
C VAL A 69 5.45 -15.87 -4.44
N ARG A 70 4.95 -15.32 -5.55
CA ARG A 70 5.20 -15.86 -6.89
C ARG A 70 6.70 -15.85 -7.24
N MET A 71 7.39 -14.73 -6.99
CA MET A 71 8.84 -14.63 -7.18
C MET A 71 9.62 -15.55 -6.24
N ALA A 72 9.17 -15.71 -4.98
CA ALA A 72 9.83 -16.62 -4.05
C ALA A 72 9.67 -18.10 -4.44
N LEU A 73 8.59 -18.44 -5.16
CA LEU A 73 8.31 -19.80 -5.62
C LEU A 73 8.85 -20.10 -7.03
N ASP A 74 9.44 -19.11 -7.72
CA ASP A 74 9.96 -19.24 -9.10
C ASP A 74 8.90 -19.72 -10.14
N ILE A 75 7.64 -19.27 -10.01
CA ILE A 75 6.48 -19.62 -10.88
C ILE A 75 6.03 -18.41 -11.72
#